data_AF-A0A6P0XUI3-F1
#
_entry.id   AF-A0A6P0XUI3-F1
#
_cell.length_a   1.000
_cell.length_b   1.000
_cell.length_c   1.000
_cell.angle_alpha   90.00
_cell.angle_beta   90.00
_cell.angle_gamma   90.00
#
_symmetry.space_group_name_H-M   'P 1'
#
loop_
_entity.id
_entity.type
_entity.pdbx_description
1 polymer ?
#
loop_
_entity_poly.entity_id
_entity_poly.type
_entity_poly.pdbx_seq_one_letter_code
_entity_poly.pdbx_strand_id
1 'polypeptide(L)'
;MKHTKFFNFTLEKLIPKINAWLKLIIIRLKKQLQITILIVATFLGILYSSISPALTQEKPVTIQVLMSATTATQLEPIQTDFNKTHPNIKLEIVKAPNDTNLVEDLYTSSFLLGDSPYDLAYMDTVWVPKFAAANWLQDLSEKIDKQQLKETYVSGDIEGG
;
A
#
# COMPACT_ATOMS: atom_id res chain seq x y z
N MET A 1 -76.30 49.83 -11.92
CA MET A 1 -75.83 48.72 -11.07
C MET A 1 -75.96 47.40 -11.83
N LYS A 2 -75.02 47.03 -12.72
CA LYS A 2 -75.06 45.76 -13.48
C LYS A 2 -73.76 45.48 -14.28
N HIS A 3 -72.58 45.41 -13.65
CA HIS A 3 -71.35 45.02 -14.37
C HIS A 3 -70.36 44.22 -13.50
N THR A 4 -70.79 43.09 -12.92
CA THR A 4 -69.88 42.20 -12.17
C THR A 4 -70.02 40.71 -12.47
N LYS A 5 -70.97 40.27 -13.32
CA LYS A 5 -71.23 38.84 -13.57
C LYS A 5 -70.42 38.20 -14.72
N PHE A 6 -69.83 38.97 -15.63
CA PHE A 6 -69.12 38.41 -16.79
C PHE A 6 -67.71 37.89 -16.48
N PHE A 7 -67.07 38.36 -15.39
CA PHE A 7 -65.70 37.98 -15.06
C PHE A 7 -65.59 36.63 -14.33
N ASN A 8 -66.64 36.19 -13.63
CA ASN A 8 -66.62 34.94 -12.86
C ASN A 8 -66.80 33.67 -13.72
N PHE A 9 -67.49 33.76 -14.87
CA PHE A 9 -67.80 32.58 -15.71
C PHE A 9 -66.59 32.01 -16.45
N THR A 10 -65.59 32.85 -16.76
CA THR A 10 -64.36 32.43 -17.45
C THR A 10 -63.34 31.83 -16.48
N LEU A 11 -63.33 32.26 -15.22
CA LEU A 11 -62.38 31.78 -14.21
C LEU A 11 -62.66 30.33 -13.78
N GLU A 12 -63.91 29.93 -13.58
CA GLU A 12 -64.26 28.55 -13.21
C GLU A 12 -63.82 27.49 -14.23
N LYS A 13 -63.86 27.82 -15.53
CA LYS A 13 -63.40 26.92 -16.60
C LYS A 13 -61.88 26.89 -16.76
N LEU A 14 -61.18 27.94 -16.33
CA LEU A 14 -59.70 28.02 -16.42
C LEU A 14 -59.01 27.29 -15.26
N ILE A 15 -59.55 27.34 -14.04
CA ILE A 15 -58.97 26.71 -12.84
C ILE A 15 -58.61 25.22 -13.03
N PRO A 16 -59.47 24.34 -13.56
CA PRO A 16 -59.12 22.93 -13.74
C PRO A 16 -58.04 22.70 -14.81
N LYS A 17 -58.00 23.53 -15.86
CA LYS A 17 -56.92 23.49 -16.87
C LYS A 17 -55.58 23.93 -16.29
N ILE A 18 -55.58 24.98 -15.46
CA ILE A 18 -54.40 25.45 -14.74
C ILE A 18 -53.90 24.37 -13.76
N ASN A 19 -54.80 23.73 -13.01
CA ASN A 19 -54.44 22.65 -12.08
C ASN A 19 -53.88 21.41 -12.81
N ALA A 20 -54.44 21.03 -13.96
CA ALA A 20 -53.92 19.93 -14.78
C ALA A 20 -52.52 20.27 -15.35
N TRP A 21 -52.34 21.50 -15.83
CA TRP A 21 -51.06 21.99 -16.34
C TRP A 21 -49.99 22.06 -15.24
N LEU A 22 -50.34 22.56 -14.04
CA LEU A 22 -49.48 22.57 -12.85
C LEU A 22 -49.09 21.15 -12.42
N LYS A 23 -50.03 20.20 -12.40
CA LYS A 23 -49.73 18.78 -12.09
C LYS A 23 -48.71 18.19 -13.08
N LEU A 24 -48.86 18.46 -14.38
CA LEU A 24 -47.92 18.00 -15.40
C LEU A 24 -46.52 18.61 -15.23
N ILE A 25 -46.44 19.89 -14.84
CA ILE A 25 -45.18 20.57 -14.52
C ILE A 25 -44.51 19.96 -13.30
N ILE A 26 -45.27 19.74 -12.21
CA ILE A 26 -44.75 19.14 -10.97
C ILE A 26 -44.24 17.71 -11.23
N ILE A 27 -44.95 16.92 -12.05
CA ILE A 27 -44.53 15.56 -12.43
C ILE A 27 -43.23 15.60 -13.24
N ARG A 28 -43.11 16.52 -14.22
CA ARG A 28 -41.88 16.69 -15.01
C ARG A 28 -40.70 17.16 -14.15
N LEU A 29 -40.91 18.10 -13.23
CA LEU A 29 -39.88 18.55 -12.28
C LEU A 29 -39.40 17.42 -11.36
N LYS A 30 -40.32 16.65 -10.76
CA LYS A 30 -39.95 15.49 -9.92
C LYS A 30 -39.17 14.44 -10.70
N LYS A 31 -39.57 14.14 -11.94
CA LYS A 31 -38.88 13.17 -12.80
C LYS A 31 -37.48 13.66 -13.20
N GLN A 32 -37.31 14.94 -13.52
CA GLN A 32 -35.99 15.51 -13.79
C GLN A 32 -35.11 15.46 -12.54
N LEU A 33 -35.63 15.83 -11.37
CA LEU A 33 -34.89 15.76 -10.11
C LEU A 33 -34.43 14.33 -9.78
N GLN A 34 -35.31 13.33 -9.97
CA GLN A 34 -34.97 11.91 -9.78
C GLN A 34 -33.87 11.42 -10.73
N ILE A 35 -33.92 11.83 -12.01
CA ILE A 35 -32.87 11.48 -12.99
C ILE A 35 -31.54 12.13 -12.61
N THR A 36 -31.54 13.40 -12.21
CA THR A 36 -30.32 14.09 -11.77
C THR A 36 -29.70 13.42 -10.54
N ILE A 37 -30.53 13.02 -9.56
CA ILE A 37 -30.06 12.29 -8.38
C ILE A 37 -29.42 10.95 -8.77
N LEU A 38 -30.05 10.19 -9.67
CA LEU A 38 -29.49 8.93 -10.16
C LEU A 38 -28.16 9.11 -10.89
N ILE A 39 -28.04 10.15 -11.72
CA ILE A 39 -26.79 10.48 -12.42
C ILE A 39 -25.69 10.84 -11.43
N VAL A 40 -25.98 11.70 -10.45
CA VAL A 40 -25.01 12.11 -9.43
C VAL A 40 -24.59 10.91 -8.57
N ALA A 41 -25.53 10.06 -8.16
CA ALA A 41 -25.23 8.85 -7.38
C ALA A 41 -24.35 7.86 -8.16
N THR A 42 -24.61 7.69 -9.46
CA THR A 42 -23.80 6.82 -10.33
C THR A 42 -22.40 7.41 -10.52
N PHE A 43 -22.30 8.73 -10.73
CA PHE A 43 -21.03 9.43 -10.85
C PHE A 43 -20.19 9.33 -9.57
N LEU A 44 -20.83 9.49 -8.41
CA LEU A 44 -20.19 9.30 -7.10
C LEU A 44 -19.76 7.85 -6.87
N GLY A 45 -20.55 6.86 -7.31
CA GLY A 45 -20.18 5.44 -7.25
C GLY A 45 -18.94 5.10 -8.07
N ILE A 46 -18.85 5.63 -9.30
CA ILE A 46 -17.68 5.46 -10.18
C ILE A 46 -16.45 6.16 -9.58
N LEU A 47 -16.63 7.35 -9.01
CA LEU A 47 -15.56 8.06 -8.30
C LEU A 47 -15.05 7.22 -7.12
N TYR A 48 -15.97 6.69 -6.31
CA TYR A 48 -15.64 5.91 -5.12
C TYR A 48 -14.87 4.63 -5.48
N SER A 49 -15.32 3.87 -6.50
CA SER A 49 -14.64 2.65 -6.96
C SER A 49 -13.24 2.90 -7.51
N SER A 50 -12.96 4.10 -8.02
CA SER A 50 -11.64 4.46 -8.56
C SER A 50 -10.64 4.86 -7.47
N ILE A 51 -11.12 5.28 -6.30
CA ILE A 51 -10.28 5.79 -5.20
C ILE A 51 -9.93 4.68 -4.20
N SER A 52 -10.77 3.65 -4.06
CA SER A 52 -10.54 2.54 -3.12
C SER A 52 -9.17 1.85 -3.25
N PRO A 53 -8.66 1.47 -4.45
CA PRO A 53 -7.37 0.77 -4.54
C PRO A 53 -6.15 1.66 -4.22
N ALA A 54 -6.29 2.99 -4.27
CA ALA A 54 -5.20 3.92 -3.92
C ALA A 54 -5.12 4.18 -2.40
N LEU A 55 -6.25 4.11 -1.69
CA LEU A 55 -6.30 4.34 -0.24
C LEU A 55 -5.90 3.11 0.60
N THR A 56 -5.93 1.90 0.01
CA THR A 56 -5.57 0.65 0.69
C THR A 56 -4.15 0.16 0.36
N GLN A 57 -3.32 0.98 -0.31
CA GLN A 57 -1.92 0.63 -0.49
C GLN A 57 -1.20 0.71 0.85
N GLU A 58 -0.99 -0.45 1.48
CA GLU A 58 -0.05 -0.59 2.58
C GLU A 58 1.33 -0.14 2.08
N LYS A 59 1.97 0.76 2.83
CA LYS A 59 3.31 1.23 2.48
C LYS A 59 4.25 0.02 2.48
N PRO A 60 5.13 -0.11 1.46
CA PRO A 60 6.05 -1.23 1.41
C PRO A 60 6.94 -1.23 2.65
N VAL A 61 7.18 -2.41 3.21
CA VAL A 61 8.11 -2.60 4.32
C VAL A 61 9.53 -2.52 3.75
N THR A 62 10.33 -1.58 4.25
CA THR A 62 11.74 -1.49 3.86
C THR A 62 12.57 -2.46 4.70
N ILE A 63 13.42 -3.23 4.04
CA ILE A 63 14.40 -4.13 4.65
C ILE A 63 15.79 -3.63 4.23
N GLN A 64 16.64 -3.30 5.20
CA GLN A 64 17.98 -2.78 4.97
C GLN A 64 19.07 -3.81 5.27
N VAL A 65 20.08 -3.86 4.40
CA VAL A 65 21.26 -4.70 4.57
C VAL A 65 22.54 -3.91 4.24
N LEU A 66 23.55 -4.02 5.10
CA LEU A 66 24.86 -3.41 4.85
C LEU A 66 25.80 -4.43 4.20
N MET A 67 26.53 -4.03 3.16
CA MET A 67 27.59 -4.87 2.59
C MET A 67 28.66 -4.04 1.90
N SER A 68 29.78 -4.67 1.54
CA SER A 68 30.86 -4.00 0.81
C SER A 68 30.32 -3.33 -0.48
N ALA A 69 30.88 -2.17 -0.84
CA ALA A 69 30.46 -1.46 -2.05
C ALA A 69 30.59 -2.31 -3.33
N THR A 70 31.62 -3.16 -3.40
CA THR A 70 31.84 -4.11 -4.49
C THR A 70 30.70 -5.13 -4.55
N THR A 71 30.38 -5.80 -3.44
CA THR A 71 29.28 -6.78 -3.37
C THR A 71 27.93 -6.13 -3.67
N ALA A 72 27.67 -4.96 -3.09
CA ALA A 72 26.43 -4.21 -3.33
C ALA A 72 26.22 -3.90 -4.82
N THR A 73 27.31 -3.54 -5.52
CA THR A 73 27.25 -3.26 -6.96
C THR A 73 27.03 -4.54 -7.77
N GLN A 74 27.58 -5.69 -7.33
CA GLN A 74 27.34 -6.98 -7.98
C GLN A 74 25.89 -7.47 -7.81
N LEU A 75 25.26 -7.17 -6.67
CA LEU A 75 23.89 -7.59 -6.35
C LEU A 75 22.80 -6.60 -6.81
N GLU A 76 23.16 -5.45 -7.37
CA GLU A 76 22.21 -4.44 -7.85
C GLU A 76 21.14 -5.01 -8.81
N PRO A 77 21.47 -5.91 -9.78
CA PRO A 77 20.45 -6.53 -10.63
C PRO A 77 19.46 -7.40 -9.84
N ILE A 78 19.94 -8.11 -8.82
CA ILE A 78 19.12 -8.96 -7.94
C ILE A 78 18.22 -8.08 -7.06
N GLN A 79 18.75 -7.01 -6.48
CA GLN A 79 17.95 -6.03 -5.73
C GLN A 79 16.83 -5.45 -6.59
N THR A 80 17.15 -5.08 -7.83
CA THR A 80 16.18 -4.51 -8.77
C THR A 80 15.07 -5.51 -9.11
N ASP A 81 15.42 -6.76 -9.41
CA ASP A 81 14.44 -7.79 -9.74
C ASP A 81 13.57 -8.16 -8.52
N PHE A 82 14.18 -8.26 -7.34
CA PHE A 82 13.47 -8.50 -6.08
C PHE A 82 12.44 -7.40 -5.80
N ASN A 83 12.84 -6.13 -5.87
CA ASN A 83 11.95 -4.99 -5.63
C ASN A 83 10.82 -4.88 -6.66
N LYS A 84 11.05 -5.37 -7.89
CA LYS A 84 10.03 -5.42 -8.94
C LYS A 84 9.03 -6.55 -8.71
N THR A 85 9.48 -7.71 -8.25
CA THR A 85 8.67 -8.92 -8.05
C THR A 85 7.92 -8.90 -6.71
N HIS A 86 8.42 -8.14 -5.72
CA HIS A 86 7.84 -8.02 -4.39
C HIS A 86 7.43 -6.57 -4.06
N PRO A 87 6.32 -6.04 -4.61
CA PRO A 87 5.96 -4.63 -4.45
C PRO A 87 5.65 -4.20 -3.00
N ASN A 88 5.40 -5.17 -2.10
CA ASN A 88 5.14 -4.92 -0.69
C ASN A 88 6.42 -4.86 0.17
N ILE A 89 7.57 -5.21 -0.40
CA ILE A 89 8.86 -5.25 0.30
C ILE A 89 9.89 -4.47 -0.50
N LYS A 90 10.55 -3.51 0.13
CA LYS A 90 11.63 -2.74 -0.47
C LYS A 90 12.96 -3.17 0.12
N LEU A 91 13.76 -3.92 -0.63
CA LEU A 91 15.14 -4.23 -0.27
C LEU A 91 16.05 -3.04 -0.58
N GLU A 92 16.74 -2.55 0.44
CA GLU A 92 17.73 -1.48 0.36
C GLU A 92 19.11 -2.01 0.76
N ILE A 93 20.06 -1.91 -0.17
CA ILE A 93 21.45 -2.29 0.06
C ILE A 93 22.27 -1.04 0.38
N VAL A 94 22.80 -0.97 1.60
CA VAL A 94 23.68 0.10 2.05
C VAL A 94 25.13 -0.26 1.72
N LYS A 95 25.82 0.63 1.01
CA LYS A 95 27.22 0.43 0.59
C LYS A 95 28.18 0.85 1.71
N ALA A 96 28.97 -0.10 2.17
CA ALA A 96 30.08 0.10 3.11
C ALA A 96 31.43 0.18 2.38
N PRO A 97 32.52 0.56 3.06
CA PRO A 97 33.87 0.35 2.55
C PRO A 97 34.10 -1.11 2.12
N ASN A 98 35.03 -1.31 1.19
CA ASN A 98 35.34 -2.65 0.68
C ASN A 98 36.17 -3.52 1.65
N ASP A 99 36.70 -2.93 2.72
CA ASP A 99 37.43 -3.66 3.75
C ASP A 99 36.43 -4.37 4.67
N THR A 100 36.52 -5.71 4.74
CA THR A 100 35.61 -6.54 5.55
C THR A 100 35.69 -6.20 7.04
N ASN A 101 36.86 -5.81 7.55
CA ASN A 101 37.00 -5.41 8.96
C ASN A 101 36.20 -4.14 9.24
N LEU A 102 36.17 -3.19 8.30
CA LEU A 102 35.35 -1.99 8.43
C LEU A 102 33.85 -2.29 8.36
N VAL A 103 33.45 -3.29 7.56
CA VAL A 103 32.04 -3.74 7.53
C VAL A 103 31.65 -4.36 8.88
N GLU A 104 32.52 -5.19 9.46
CA GLU A 104 32.31 -5.78 10.79
C GLU A 104 32.21 -4.69 11.87
N ASP A 105 33.10 -3.70 11.84
CA ASP A 105 33.12 -2.59 12.79
C ASP A 105 31.83 -1.78 12.72
N LEU A 106 31.29 -1.56 11.51
CA LEU A 106 30.02 -0.87 11.30
C LEU A 106 28.83 -1.66 11.86
N TYR A 107 28.78 -2.98 11.62
CA TYR A 107 27.76 -3.84 12.23
C TYR A 107 27.85 -3.81 13.75
N THR A 108 29.04 -4.03 14.31
CA THR A 108 29.29 -4.01 15.75
C THR A 108 28.88 -2.69 16.38
N SER A 109 29.26 -1.56 15.76
CA SER A 109 28.85 -0.23 16.20
C SER A 109 27.32 -0.06 16.18
N SER A 110 26.66 -0.53 15.12
CA SER A 110 25.19 -0.44 15.00
C SER A 110 24.47 -1.25 16.09
N PHE A 111 24.97 -2.44 16.42
CA PHE A 111 24.39 -3.30 17.44
C PHE A 111 24.60 -2.74 18.85
N LEU A 112 25.79 -2.17 19.12
CA LEU A 112 26.08 -1.55 20.41
C LEU A 112 25.24 -0.30 20.70
N LEU A 113 24.85 0.44 19.65
CA LEU A 113 23.97 1.60 19.78
C LEU A 113 22.50 1.20 20.05
N GLY A 114 22.13 -0.06 19.80
CA GLY A 114 20.78 -0.60 20.05
C GLY A 114 19.69 -0.14 19.08
N ASP A 115 20.02 0.72 18.12
CA ASP A 115 19.15 1.21 17.05
C ASP A 115 19.82 0.94 15.70
N SER A 116 20.06 -0.35 15.41
CA SER A 116 20.69 -0.73 14.15
C SER A 116 19.73 -0.38 13.00
N PRO A 117 20.18 0.36 11.98
CA PRO A 117 19.37 0.64 10.81
C PRO A 117 19.24 -0.56 9.88
N TYR A 118 19.87 -1.70 10.20
CA TYR A 118 19.93 -2.88 9.34
C TYR A 118 19.08 -4.01 9.90
N ASP A 119 18.22 -4.56 9.05
CA ASP A 119 17.36 -5.70 9.37
C ASP A 119 18.04 -7.04 9.08
N LEU A 120 18.99 -7.04 8.12
CA LEU A 120 19.77 -8.20 7.71
C LEU A 120 21.27 -7.94 7.88
N ALA A 121 22.00 -8.99 8.26
CA ALA A 121 23.45 -8.96 8.33
C ALA A 121 24.06 -9.80 7.20
N TYR A 122 24.69 -9.15 6.23
CA TYR A 122 25.57 -9.82 5.25
C TYR A 122 26.96 -9.98 5.89
N MET A 123 27.30 -11.20 6.29
CA MET A 123 28.45 -11.47 7.17
C MET A 123 29.23 -12.73 6.78
N ASP A 124 30.51 -12.74 7.12
CA ASP A 124 31.34 -13.93 7.07
C ASP A 124 30.95 -14.94 8.18
N THR A 125 31.11 -16.23 7.92
CA THR A 125 30.75 -17.30 8.87
C THR A 125 31.49 -17.19 10.21
N VAL A 126 32.68 -16.61 10.22
CA VAL A 126 33.47 -16.37 11.44
C VAL A 126 32.87 -15.28 12.34
N TRP A 127 31.90 -14.50 11.86
CA TRP A 127 31.19 -13.49 12.65
C TRP A 127 29.98 -14.04 13.38
N VAL A 128 29.35 -15.09 12.85
CA VAL A 128 28.15 -15.70 13.41
C VAL A 128 28.29 -16.06 14.89
N PRO A 129 29.33 -16.81 15.34
CA PRO A 129 29.41 -17.21 16.75
C PRO A 129 29.56 -16.02 17.70
N LYS A 130 30.29 -14.96 17.31
CA LYS A 130 30.46 -13.77 18.16
C LYS A 130 29.18 -12.94 18.24
N PHE A 131 28.46 -12.75 17.13
CA PHE A 131 27.23 -11.97 17.09
C PHE A 131 26.08 -12.71 17.78
N ALA A 132 26.01 -14.04 17.61
CA ALA A 132 25.06 -14.89 18.33
C ALA A 132 25.33 -14.90 19.84
N ALA A 133 26.59 -15.03 20.27
CA ALA A 133 26.95 -14.99 21.70
C ALA A 133 26.60 -13.66 22.38
N ALA A 134 26.58 -12.56 21.61
CA ALA A 134 26.16 -11.23 22.06
C ALA A 134 24.63 -11.01 21.99
N ASN A 135 23.85 -12.01 21.55
CA ASN A 135 22.41 -11.92 21.28
C ASN A 135 22.04 -10.81 20.27
N TRP A 136 22.91 -10.54 19.30
CA TRP A 136 22.64 -9.58 18.22
C TRP A 136 21.92 -10.20 17.02
N LEU A 137 21.91 -11.53 16.92
CA LEU A 137 21.23 -12.26 15.85
C LEU A 137 19.93 -12.89 16.35
N GLN A 138 18.91 -12.87 15.50
CA GLN A 138 17.67 -13.58 15.74
C GLN A 138 17.82 -15.07 15.38
N ASP A 139 17.40 -15.96 16.28
CA ASP A 139 17.32 -17.40 15.98
C ASP A 139 16.21 -17.68 14.96
N LEU A 140 16.59 -18.35 13.85
CA LEU A 140 15.69 -18.73 12.76
C LEU A 140 15.30 -20.21 12.81
N SER A 141 15.74 -20.98 13.80
CA SER A 141 15.53 -22.44 13.90
C SER A 141 14.07 -22.87 13.86
N GLU A 142 13.15 -22.02 14.31
CA GLU A 142 11.70 -22.25 14.27
C GLU A 142 11.04 -21.78 12.97
N LYS A 143 11.74 -20.95 12.19
CA LYS A 143 11.24 -20.36 10.93
C LYS A 143 11.67 -21.15 9.70
N ILE A 144 12.63 -22.06 9.84
CA ILE A 144 13.21 -22.81 8.72
C ILE A 144 12.87 -24.30 8.82
N ASP A 145 12.50 -24.90 7.69
CA ASP A 145 12.33 -26.34 7.58
C ASP A 145 13.70 -27.06 7.59
N LYS A 146 13.97 -27.77 8.69
CA LYS A 146 15.21 -28.52 8.92
C LYS A 146 15.42 -29.66 7.93
N GLN A 147 14.35 -30.23 7.37
CA GLN A 147 14.48 -31.28 6.36
C GLN A 147 14.88 -30.67 5.02
N GLN A 148 14.21 -29.60 4.60
CA GLN A 148 14.54 -28.88 3.37
C GLN A 148 15.99 -28.37 3.37
N LEU A 149 16.48 -27.86 4.51
CA LEU A 149 17.86 -27.41 4.65
C LEU A 149 18.86 -28.53 4.34
N LYS A 150 18.68 -29.71 4.93
CA LYS A 150 19.58 -30.87 4.76
C LYS A 150 19.58 -31.42 3.34
N GLU A 151 18.46 -31.31 2.63
CA GLU A 151 18.33 -31.77 1.25
C GLU A 151 18.92 -30.77 0.24
N THR A 152 18.89 -29.47 0.56
CA THR A 152 19.26 -28.39 -0.36
C THR A 152 20.71 -27.92 -0.20
N TYR A 153 21.25 -27.93 1.03
CA TYR A 153 22.54 -27.35 1.36
C TYR A 153 23.56 -28.39 1.83
N VAL A 154 24.85 -28.07 1.69
CA VAL A 154 25.94 -28.89 2.20
C VAL A 154 25.99 -28.78 3.72
N SER A 155 26.29 -29.87 4.43
CA SER A 155 26.27 -29.89 5.90
C SER A 155 27.19 -28.83 6.53
N GLY A 156 28.35 -28.58 5.92
CA GLY A 156 29.30 -27.57 6.40
C GLY A 156 28.75 -26.13 6.36
N ASP A 157 27.86 -25.82 5.41
CA ASP A 157 27.23 -24.50 5.32
C ASP A 157 26.21 -24.32 6.46
N ILE A 158 25.46 -25.39 6.79
CA ILE A 158 24.47 -25.38 7.88
C ILE A 158 25.17 -25.27 9.25
N GLU A 159 26.33 -25.90 9.41
CA GLU A 159 27.11 -25.84 10.65
C GLU A 159 27.76 -24.47 10.90
N GLY A 160 27.97 -23.68 9.84
CA GLY A 160 28.49 -22.31 9.91
C GLY A 160 27.50 -21.29 10.48
N GLY A 161 26.23 -21.69 10.64
CA GLY A 161 25.13 -20.86 11.11
C GLY A 161 24.24 -20.34 10.00
#